data_AF-E9DR55-F1
#
_entry.id   AF-E9DR55-F1
#
_cell.length_a   1.000
_cell.length_b   1.000
_cell.length_c   1.000
_cell.angle_alpha   90.00
_cell.angle_beta   90.00
_cell.angle_gamma   90.00
#
_symmetry.space_group_name_H-M   'P 1'
#
loop_
_entity.id
_entity.type
_entity.pdbx_description
1 polymer ?
#
loop_
_entity_poly.entity_id
_entity_poly.type
_entity_poly.pdbx_seq_one_letter_code
_entity_poly.pdbx_strand_id
1 'polypeptide(L)'
;MVRKMILEFPWETLDPRSLGGKSSSEKADSSLGSSDSVGKNDLIHLRLLNRPSAQHLYEGYFTHFEYNVGFLDPVLYTFDYTRQRSSFLFTVLMSISARVFRPDLAPVLRNHAETLLGKVLLSCDAEIENIWAIVCMYYWKELGDKRGYTLIGFAMRLAAASDWHGGRRNAYTGFDETTNRINAKLREVEARKLRDQDRAWLYLGSLDRTLSFFTDRPIASIIIAPDLGCRGWLRTSNPWTYPFGDARAMAGQELTDIAKPVHDYICSTRTPRSRSDDTSDLSNAIHKLNDDLIAWSAYWAPIFASHETSVKILESQIYMYGNQIRTYFNSILLHRVLESTGNCVTSEKATDAIRACYTTALNVLREAINFGKMEVLYYLWDTAHLMIAYAAMVLLKLLKQAPYCPGVSVQEAYSILQEAADVHSSAARSLSAESDQTVESVYTVPATTTVEAQARLLKSILFRIKADTIPPSLRPAHHSSAASSGEAFDNLLPLLSYQGTSSSFPQLQLQPESSGEAVTTGCNSNVDNEWNEAQQMAELTNEMDLSLDSSFIENWFTQAGLLPWDEPGIFKEPR
;
A
#
# COMPACT_ATOMS: atom_id res chain seq x y z
N MET A 1 -23.12 -2.15 6.25
CA MET A 1 -22.66 -1.07 7.15
C MET A 1 -22.03 0.08 6.36
N VAL A 2 -21.35 -0.19 5.23
CA VAL A 2 -20.98 0.78 4.17
C VAL A 2 -22.13 1.70 3.72
N ARG A 3 -23.35 1.17 3.60
CA ARG A 3 -24.57 1.96 3.26
C ARG A 3 -24.96 3.02 4.31
N LYS A 4 -24.42 2.96 5.53
CA LYS A 4 -24.80 3.85 6.64
C LYS A 4 -23.85 5.04 6.81
N MET A 5 -22.58 4.91 6.40
CA MET A 5 -21.61 6.01 6.45
C MET A 5 -21.81 7.05 5.35
N ILE A 6 -22.51 6.68 4.26
CA ILE A 6 -22.80 7.57 3.12
C ILE A 6 -24.10 8.38 3.30
N LEU A 7 -24.98 8.03 4.26
CA LEU A 7 -26.35 8.57 4.34
C LEU A 7 -26.74 9.28 5.65
N GLU A 8 -25.86 9.36 6.67
CA GLU A 8 -26.19 10.05 7.92
C GLU A 8 -25.56 11.46 7.99
N PHE A 9 -26.07 12.39 7.17
CA PHE A 9 -26.08 13.83 7.49
C PHE A 9 -27.45 14.44 7.09
N PRO A 10 -28.18 15.10 8.02
CA PRO A 10 -29.54 15.57 7.78
C PRO A 10 -29.54 16.90 7.01
N TRP A 11 -30.13 16.93 5.81
CA TRP A 11 -30.29 18.17 5.01
C TRP A 11 -31.72 18.72 4.95
N GLU A 12 -32.66 18.26 5.77
CA GLU A 12 -33.99 18.88 5.84
C GLU A 12 -33.95 20.14 6.71
N THR A 13 -33.63 21.29 6.10
CA THR A 13 -34.23 22.65 6.29
C THR A 13 -33.25 23.78 5.92
N LEU A 14 -33.03 24.01 4.63
CA LEU A 14 -32.57 25.32 4.13
C LEU A 14 -33.45 25.77 2.96
N ASP A 15 -34.23 26.82 3.22
CA ASP A 15 -35.20 27.44 2.32
C ASP A 15 -34.51 28.06 1.07
N PRO A 16 -34.90 27.69 -0.18
CA PRO A 16 -34.24 28.15 -1.41
C PRO A 16 -34.42 29.65 -1.77
N ARG A 17 -34.90 30.52 -0.87
CA ARG A 17 -35.31 31.90 -1.22
C ARG A 17 -34.58 33.03 -0.51
N SER A 18 -33.51 32.78 0.24
CA SER A 18 -32.70 33.85 0.80
C SER A 18 -31.26 33.73 0.32
N LEU A 19 -30.91 34.50 -0.72
CA LEU A 19 -29.60 35.14 -1.00
C LEU A 19 -29.65 35.76 -2.41
N GLY A 20 -30.61 36.66 -2.62
CA GLY A 20 -30.53 37.67 -3.68
C GLY A 20 -29.91 38.93 -3.08
N GLY A 21 -28.74 39.36 -3.57
CA GLY A 21 -28.05 40.52 -2.98
C GLY A 21 -26.80 41.00 -3.70
N LYS A 22 -27.03 41.67 -4.85
CA LYS A 22 -26.30 42.82 -5.45
C LYS A 22 -24.79 42.71 -5.75
N SER A 23 -24.50 42.87 -7.04
CA SER A 23 -23.20 43.15 -7.64
C SER A 23 -22.60 44.47 -7.12
N SER A 24 -21.30 44.46 -6.83
CA SER A 24 -20.46 45.65 -6.74
C SER A 24 -19.22 45.43 -7.59
N SER A 25 -19.00 46.34 -8.53
CA SER A 25 -17.88 46.32 -9.49
C SER A 25 -16.60 46.77 -8.80
N GLU A 26 -15.52 46.00 -8.90
CA GLU A 26 -14.16 46.50 -8.65
C GLU A 26 -13.20 46.06 -9.76
N LYS A 27 -12.24 46.96 -9.98
CA LYS A 27 -11.51 47.22 -11.23
C LYS A 27 -10.54 46.10 -11.62
N ALA A 28 -10.47 45.88 -12.93
CA ALA A 28 -9.47 45.05 -13.59
C ALA A 28 -8.06 45.64 -13.40
N ASP A 29 -7.15 44.82 -12.89
CA ASP A 29 -5.71 45.02 -13.02
C ASP A 29 -5.12 43.90 -13.89
N SER A 30 -4.27 44.32 -14.81
CA SER A 30 -3.86 43.61 -16.01
C SER A 30 -2.83 42.50 -15.74
N SER A 31 -3.21 41.25 -16.00
CA SER A 31 -2.30 40.15 -16.32
C SER A 31 -2.87 39.28 -17.46
N LEU A 32 -2.95 39.86 -18.66
CA LEU A 32 -3.31 39.13 -19.87
C LEU A 32 -2.14 38.21 -20.29
N GLY A 33 -2.19 36.95 -19.87
CA GLY A 33 -1.25 35.93 -20.35
C GLY A 33 -1.57 34.49 -19.95
N SER A 34 -2.11 34.23 -18.74
CA SER A 34 -2.30 32.84 -18.26
C SER A 34 -3.76 32.41 -18.05
N SER A 35 -4.72 33.33 -17.93
CA SER A 35 -6.13 32.97 -17.62
C SER A 35 -6.85 32.21 -18.75
N ASP A 36 -6.44 32.39 -20.00
CA ASP A 36 -7.12 31.79 -21.17
C ASP A 36 -6.81 30.30 -21.36
N SER A 37 -5.68 29.80 -20.83
CA SER A 37 -5.27 28.40 -21.01
C SER A 37 -5.99 27.45 -20.03
N VAL A 38 -6.29 27.92 -18.81
CA VAL A 38 -7.03 27.16 -17.79
C VAL A 38 -8.47 26.93 -18.25
N GLY A 39 -9.13 27.95 -18.79
CA GLY A 39 -10.50 27.84 -19.30
C GLY A 39 -10.64 26.83 -20.46
N LYS A 40 -9.62 26.71 -21.31
CA LYS A 40 -9.62 25.77 -22.46
C LYS A 40 -9.46 24.30 -22.05
N ASN A 41 -8.83 24.03 -20.93
CA ASN A 41 -8.50 22.68 -20.48
C ASN A 41 -9.32 22.21 -19.27
N ASP A 42 -10.20 23.06 -18.72
CA ASP A 42 -11.03 22.75 -17.57
C ASP A 42 -12.11 21.72 -17.89
N LEU A 43 -12.22 20.69 -17.03
CA LEU A 43 -13.16 19.58 -17.16
C LEU A 43 -14.62 20.02 -17.27
N ILE A 44 -14.99 21.05 -16.50
CA ILE A 44 -16.38 21.55 -16.45
C ILE A 44 -16.68 22.35 -17.71
N HIS A 45 -15.77 23.21 -18.16
CA HIS A 45 -15.91 23.92 -19.42
C HIS A 45 -15.95 22.96 -20.63
N LEU A 46 -15.19 21.88 -20.60
CA LEU A 46 -15.20 20.82 -21.61
C LEU A 46 -16.42 19.88 -21.52
N ARG A 47 -17.28 20.05 -20.51
CA ARG A 47 -18.46 19.21 -20.25
C ARG A 47 -18.14 17.72 -20.04
N LEU A 48 -16.91 17.40 -19.67
CA LEU A 48 -16.53 16.04 -19.24
C LEU A 48 -17.11 15.71 -17.87
N LEU A 49 -17.35 16.74 -17.06
CA LEU A 49 -17.93 16.61 -15.72
C LEU A 49 -18.83 17.82 -15.43
N ASN A 50 -19.98 17.60 -14.82
CA ASN A 50 -20.82 18.72 -14.35
C ASN A 50 -20.29 19.23 -12.99
N ARG A 51 -20.60 20.49 -12.63
CA ARG A 51 -20.09 21.11 -11.41
C ARG A 51 -20.47 20.35 -10.12
N PRO A 52 -21.73 19.92 -9.91
CA PRO A 52 -22.09 19.14 -8.72
C PRO A 52 -21.29 17.83 -8.57
N SER A 53 -21.14 17.06 -9.65
CA SER A 53 -20.33 15.84 -9.64
C SER A 53 -18.86 16.14 -9.38
N ALA A 54 -18.32 17.22 -9.95
CA ALA A 54 -16.96 17.67 -9.67
C ALA A 54 -16.75 18.02 -8.20
N GLN A 55 -17.68 18.76 -7.59
CA GLN A 55 -17.59 19.12 -6.20
C GLN A 55 -17.64 17.87 -5.29
N HIS A 56 -18.55 16.93 -5.58
CA HIS A 56 -18.62 15.67 -4.84
C HIS A 56 -17.32 14.85 -4.94
N LEU A 57 -16.73 14.74 -6.13
CA LEU A 57 -15.44 14.06 -6.31
C LEU A 57 -14.29 14.79 -5.61
N TYR A 58 -14.32 16.12 -5.57
CA TYR A 58 -13.31 16.93 -4.87
C TYR A 58 -13.39 16.73 -3.36
N GLU A 59 -14.59 16.78 -2.79
CA GLU A 59 -14.83 16.51 -1.38
C GLU A 59 -14.43 15.07 -1.03
N GLY A 60 -14.74 14.11 -1.89
CA GLY A 60 -14.29 12.72 -1.76
C GLY A 60 -12.77 12.58 -1.78
N TYR A 61 -12.06 13.36 -2.61
CA TYR A 61 -10.59 13.37 -2.62
C TYR A 61 -10.06 13.81 -1.25
N PHE A 62 -10.50 14.97 -0.75
CA PHE A 62 -9.99 15.51 0.50
C PHE A 62 -10.36 14.65 1.73
N THR A 63 -11.53 14.03 1.69
CA THR A 63 -12.03 13.19 2.79
C THR A 63 -11.31 11.85 2.87
N HIS A 64 -11.04 11.22 1.74
CA HIS A 64 -10.60 9.82 1.71
C HIS A 64 -9.17 9.64 1.19
N PHE A 65 -8.68 10.47 0.28
CA PHE A 65 -7.36 10.30 -0.34
C PHE A 65 -6.33 11.24 0.26
N GLU A 66 -6.61 12.55 0.27
CA GLU A 66 -5.72 13.56 0.81
C GLU A 66 -5.42 13.30 2.29
N TYR A 67 -6.46 12.93 3.04
CA TYR A 67 -6.33 12.59 4.45
C TYR A 67 -5.33 11.44 4.70
N ASN A 68 -5.12 10.55 3.73
CA ASN A 68 -4.13 9.47 3.85
C ASN A 68 -2.69 9.95 3.59
N VAL A 69 -2.48 11.07 2.91
CA VAL A 69 -1.15 11.44 2.39
C VAL A 69 -0.65 12.81 2.82
N GLY A 70 -1.50 13.80 3.05
CA GLY A 70 -1.11 15.12 3.55
C GLY A 70 -0.20 15.91 2.58
N PHE A 71 -0.54 15.94 1.31
CA PHE A 71 0.08 16.75 0.27
C PHE A 71 -0.46 18.18 0.23
N LEU A 72 -1.77 18.31 0.12
CA LEU A 72 -2.48 19.54 -0.19
C LEU A 72 -3.13 20.11 1.08
N ASP A 73 -2.65 21.26 1.52
CA ASP A 73 -3.28 22.01 2.62
C ASP A 73 -4.74 22.36 2.25
N PRO A 74 -5.75 21.81 2.94
CA PRO A 74 -7.17 22.04 2.60
C PRO A 74 -7.60 23.50 2.78
N VAL A 75 -6.86 24.30 3.56
CA VAL A 75 -7.09 25.74 3.70
C VAL A 75 -6.65 26.49 2.45
N LEU A 76 -5.59 26.03 1.78
CA LEU A 76 -5.07 26.61 0.54
C LEU A 76 -5.81 26.06 -0.70
N TYR A 77 -5.92 24.73 -0.78
CA TYR A 77 -6.45 24.00 -1.93
C TYR A 77 -7.97 23.78 -1.84
N THR A 78 -8.72 24.88 -1.94
CA THR A 78 -10.19 24.82 -2.08
C THR A 78 -10.61 24.43 -3.50
N PHE A 79 -11.85 23.95 -3.68
CA PHE A 79 -12.39 23.58 -4.99
C PHE A 79 -12.18 24.68 -6.05
N ASP A 80 -12.59 25.91 -5.72
CA ASP A 80 -12.50 27.04 -6.64
C ASP A 80 -11.04 27.47 -6.87
N TYR A 81 -10.21 27.48 -5.83
CA TYR A 81 -8.77 27.80 -5.97
C TYR A 81 -8.09 26.81 -6.92
N THR A 82 -8.22 25.51 -6.66
CA THR A 82 -7.55 24.47 -7.46
C THR A 82 -8.00 24.49 -8.91
N ARG A 83 -9.31 24.61 -9.16
CA ARG A 83 -9.86 24.69 -10.52
C ARG A 83 -9.37 25.92 -11.28
N GLN A 84 -9.32 27.08 -10.64
CA GLN A 84 -8.84 28.32 -11.26
C GLN A 84 -7.34 28.32 -11.50
N ARG A 85 -6.58 27.64 -10.62
CA ARG A 85 -5.13 27.71 -10.61
C ARG A 85 -4.48 26.68 -11.52
N SER A 86 -5.00 25.46 -11.60
CA SER A 86 -4.44 24.41 -12.45
C SER A 86 -5.52 23.43 -12.91
N SER A 87 -5.81 23.44 -14.22
CA SER A 87 -6.65 22.41 -14.84
C SER A 87 -6.03 21.01 -14.69
N PHE A 88 -4.70 20.89 -14.64
CA PHE A 88 -4.02 19.61 -14.54
C PHE A 88 -4.20 19.00 -13.15
N LEU A 89 -3.86 19.71 -12.08
CA LEU A 89 -4.07 19.24 -10.72
C LEU A 89 -5.54 18.92 -10.48
N PHE A 90 -6.45 19.85 -10.81
CA PHE A 90 -7.89 19.64 -10.66
C PHE A 90 -8.35 18.36 -11.37
N THR A 91 -7.91 18.12 -12.61
CA THR A 91 -8.25 16.91 -13.35
C THR A 91 -7.71 15.64 -12.70
N VAL A 92 -6.47 15.66 -12.20
CA VAL A 92 -5.87 14.52 -11.50
C VAL A 92 -6.67 14.18 -10.24
N LEU A 93 -7.04 15.17 -9.44
CA LEU A 93 -7.86 14.94 -8.23
C LEU A 93 -9.22 14.32 -8.57
N MET A 94 -9.90 14.82 -9.62
CA MET A 94 -11.15 14.23 -10.09
C MET A 94 -10.96 12.80 -10.58
N SER A 95 -9.89 12.55 -11.33
CA SER A 95 -9.58 11.22 -11.85
C SER A 95 -9.31 10.20 -10.74
N ILE A 96 -8.63 10.59 -9.66
CA ILE A 96 -8.35 9.71 -8.51
C ILE A 96 -9.65 9.34 -7.80
N SER A 97 -10.45 10.34 -7.42
CA SER A 97 -11.74 10.11 -6.76
C SER A 97 -12.72 9.32 -7.61
N ALA A 98 -12.75 9.55 -8.93
CA ALA A 98 -13.63 8.84 -9.83
C ALA A 98 -13.38 7.33 -9.83
N ARG A 99 -12.16 6.86 -9.55
CA ARG A 99 -11.86 5.40 -9.47
C ARG A 99 -12.73 4.66 -8.47
N VAL A 100 -13.20 5.36 -7.44
CA VAL A 100 -14.06 4.80 -6.38
C VAL A 100 -15.49 5.28 -6.56
N PHE A 101 -15.72 6.59 -6.64
CA PHE A 101 -17.07 7.15 -6.56
C PHE A 101 -17.81 7.22 -7.91
N ARG A 102 -17.08 7.19 -9.03
CA ARG A 102 -17.61 7.29 -10.40
C ARG A 102 -16.76 6.49 -11.40
N PRO A 103 -16.66 5.15 -11.23
CA PRO A 103 -15.76 4.32 -12.03
C PRO A 103 -16.09 4.39 -13.53
N ASP A 104 -17.33 4.71 -13.88
CA ASP A 104 -17.78 5.00 -15.25
C ASP A 104 -17.05 6.19 -15.90
N LEU A 105 -16.68 7.21 -15.12
CA LEU A 105 -15.98 8.41 -15.61
C LEU A 105 -14.46 8.31 -15.49
N ALA A 106 -13.95 7.39 -14.66
CA ALA A 106 -12.52 7.30 -14.36
C ALA A 106 -11.63 7.19 -15.62
N PRO A 107 -11.94 6.37 -16.64
CA PRO A 107 -11.11 6.28 -17.85
C PRO A 107 -11.04 7.59 -18.64
N VAL A 108 -12.17 8.30 -18.77
CA VAL A 108 -12.26 9.55 -19.53
C VAL A 108 -11.48 10.67 -18.83
N LEU A 109 -11.66 10.81 -17.52
CA LEU A 109 -10.94 11.79 -16.71
C LEU A 109 -9.44 11.50 -16.68
N ARG A 110 -9.06 10.22 -16.61
CA ARG A 110 -7.65 9.80 -16.66
C ARG A 110 -7.00 10.13 -17.98
N ASN A 111 -7.66 9.86 -19.11
CA ASN A 111 -7.13 10.19 -20.43
C ASN A 111 -6.92 11.71 -20.61
N HIS A 112 -7.82 12.52 -20.05
CA HIS A 112 -7.64 13.97 -20.01
C HIS A 112 -6.44 14.37 -19.14
N ALA A 113 -6.28 13.76 -17.96
CA ALA A 113 -5.11 13.98 -17.11
C ALA A 113 -3.79 13.65 -17.82
N GLU A 114 -3.71 12.54 -18.55
CA GLU A 114 -2.53 12.14 -19.34
C GLU A 114 -2.24 13.13 -20.48
N THR A 115 -3.27 13.68 -21.12
CA THR A 115 -3.12 14.73 -22.13
C THR A 115 -2.52 16.00 -21.54
N LEU A 116 -2.95 16.39 -20.33
CA LEU A 116 -2.41 17.54 -19.62
C LEU A 116 -0.99 17.29 -19.10
N LEU A 117 -0.70 16.09 -18.60
CA LEU A 117 0.65 15.67 -18.24
C LEU A 117 1.58 15.84 -19.44
N GLY A 118 1.21 15.35 -20.63
CA GLY A 118 2.00 15.51 -21.86
C GLY A 118 2.32 16.97 -22.18
N LYS A 119 1.36 17.89 -21.99
CA LYS A 119 1.58 19.33 -22.17
C LYS A 119 2.58 19.90 -21.16
N VAL A 120 2.42 19.56 -19.86
CA VAL A 120 3.32 19.99 -18.78
C VAL A 120 4.75 19.49 -19.01
N LEU A 121 4.90 18.22 -19.42
CA LEU A 121 6.21 17.64 -19.73
C LEU A 121 6.90 18.37 -20.90
N LEU A 122 6.14 18.74 -21.93
CA LEU A 122 6.66 19.48 -23.09
C LEU A 122 6.99 20.94 -22.78
N SER A 123 6.16 21.62 -21.98
CA SER A 123 6.37 23.03 -21.62
C SER A 123 7.39 23.21 -20.48
N CYS A 124 7.73 22.14 -19.76
CA CYS A 124 8.57 22.18 -18.55
C CYS A 124 8.05 23.21 -17.53
N ASP A 125 6.73 23.26 -17.35
CA ASP A 125 6.08 24.25 -16.49
C ASP A 125 6.16 23.85 -15.01
N ALA A 126 6.98 24.57 -14.25
CA ALA A 126 7.39 24.24 -12.89
C ALA A 126 6.48 24.84 -11.79
N GLU A 127 5.25 25.22 -12.15
CA GLU A 127 4.23 25.61 -11.19
C GLU A 127 3.98 24.49 -10.15
N ILE A 128 3.78 24.86 -8.89
CA ILE A 128 3.65 23.92 -7.78
C ILE A 128 2.49 22.94 -7.96
N GLU A 129 1.39 23.40 -8.55
CA GLU A 129 0.22 22.57 -8.83
C GLU A 129 0.54 21.46 -9.83
N ASN A 130 1.42 21.71 -10.82
CA ASN A 130 1.86 20.70 -11.77
C ASN A 130 2.73 19.63 -11.09
N ILE A 131 3.59 20.05 -10.15
CA ILE A 131 4.42 19.16 -9.34
C ILE A 131 3.54 18.26 -8.46
N TRP A 132 2.57 18.85 -7.74
CA TRP A 132 1.63 18.07 -6.93
C TRP A 132 0.79 17.11 -7.77
N ALA A 133 0.37 17.51 -8.96
CA ALA A 133 -0.37 16.64 -9.87
C ALA A 133 0.46 15.41 -10.28
N ILE A 134 1.76 15.59 -10.57
CA ILE A 134 2.69 14.48 -10.86
C ILE A 134 2.85 13.56 -9.65
N VAL A 135 2.99 14.12 -8.44
CA VAL A 135 3.08 13.34 -7.20
C VAL A 135 1.79 12.53 -6.97
N CYS A 136 0.62 13.13 -7.15
CA CYS A 136 -0.67 12.44 -7.03
C CYS A 136 -0.81 11.31 -8.06
N MET A 137 -0.43 11.56 -9.33
CA MET A 137 -0.42 10.52 -10.35
C MET A 137 0.51 9.35 -10.01
N TYR A 138 1.63 9.60 -9.33
CA TYR A 138 2.53 8.56 -8.85
C TYR A 138 1.93 7.73 -7.69
N TYR A 139 1.25 8.38 -6.75
CA TYR A 139 0.66 7.72 -5.58
C TYR A 139 -0.54 6.82 -5.95
N TRP A 140 -1.33 7.22 -6.95
CA TRP A 140 -2.50 6.50 -7.45
C TRP A 140 -2.41 6.26 -8.96
N LYS A 141 -1.34 5.59 -9.34
CA LYS A 141 -1.09 5.09 -10.69
C LYS A 141 -1.95 3.84 -11.01
N GLU A 142 -1.94 3.47 -12.28
CA GLU A 142 -2.59 2.24 -12.74
C GLU A 142 -1.65 1.04 -12.57
N LEU A 143 -2.24 -0.15 -12.46
CA LEU A 143 -1.47 -1.40 -12.43
C LEU A 143 -0.59 -1.48 -13.69
N GLY A 144 0.70 -1.74 -13.47
CA GLY A 144 1.68 -1.81 -14.56
C GLY A 144 2.29 -0.47 -15.00
N ASP A 145 1.88 0.67 -14.43
CA ASP A 145 2.56 1.95 -14.70
C ASP A 145 3.95 1.99 -14.04
N LYS A 146 4.98 1.92 -14.90
CA LYS A 146 6.40 1.91 -14.51
C LYS A 146 7.05 3.29 -14.63
N ARG A 147 6.30 4.34 -14.97
CA ARG A 147 6.83 5.70 -15.21
C ARG A 147 7.17 6.46 -13.93
N GLY A 148 6.77 5.94 -12.76
CA GLY A 148 6.90 6.61 -11.46
C GLY A 148 8.28 7.22 -11.19
N TYR A 149 9.35 6.44 -11.34
CA TYR A 149 10.72 6.94 -11.15
C TYR A 149 11.05 8.12 -12.08
N THR A 150 10.72 8.00 -13.36
CA THR A 150 10.99 9.05 -14.35
C THR A 150 10.19 10.31 -14.07
N LEU A 151 8.91 10.18 -13.71
CA LEU A 151 8.01 11.31 -13.45
C LEU A 151 8.41 12.05 -12.17
N ILE A 152 8.71 11.34 -11.08
CA ILE A 152 9.21 11.96 -9.84
C ILE A 152 10.55 12.64 -10.09
N GLY A 153 11.48 11.99 -10.77
CA GLY A 153 12.76 12.60 -11.13
C GLY A 153 12.62 13.81 -12.07
N PHE A 154 11.58 13.86 -12.90
CA PHE A 154 11.25 15.03 -13.72
C PHE A 154 10.71 16.17 -12.86
N ALA A 155 9.73 15.91 -11.99
CA ALA A 155 9.18 16.92 -11.07
C ALA A 155 10.26 17.50 -10.15
N MET A 156 11.17 16.66 -9.64
CA MET A 156 12.31 17.09 -8.84
C MET A 156 13.25 18.02 -9.60
N ARG A 157 13.53 17.72 -10.88
CA ARG A 157 14.35 18.58 -11.74
C ARG A 157 13.65 19.89 -12.10
N LEU A 158 12.33 19.89 -12.31
CA LEU A 158 11.56 21.12 -12.50
C LEU A 158 11.62 22.02 -11.27
N ALA A 159 11.35 21.47 -10.08
CA ALA A 159 11.43 22.19 -8.82
C ALA A 159 12.84 22.76 -8.59
N ALA A 160 13.87 21.97 -8.86
CA ALA A 160 15.26 22.43 -8.77
C ALA A 160 15.56 23.57 -9.75
N ALA A 161 15.12 23.47 -11.02
CA ALA A 161 15.32 24.51 -12.02
C ALA A 161 14.61 25.84 -11.68
N SER A 162 13.59 25.82 -10.82
CA SER A 162 12.92 27.00 -10.28
C SER A 162 13.51 27.50 -8.95
N ASP A 163 14.72 27.08 -8.60
CA ASP A 163 15.46 27.50 -7.39
C ASP A 163 14.80 27.13 -6.06
N TRP A 164 13.97 26.08 -6.03
CA TRP A 164 13.36 25.59 -4.77
C TRP A 164 14.41 25.04 -3.79
N HIS A 165 15.57 24.64 -4.32
CA HIS A 165 16.72 24.12 -3.59
C HIS A 165 17.61 25.24 -2.97
N GLY A 166 17.41 26.50 -3.38
CA GLY A 166 18.21 27.65 -2.96
C GLY A 166 17.80 28.15 -1.58
N GLY A 167 18.44 27.61 -0.53
CA GLY A 167 18.21 28.00 0.86
C GLY A 167 18.39 29.49 1.11
N ARG A 168 17.28 30.23 1.22
CA ARG A 168 17.11 31.39 2.11
C ARG A 168 15.62 31.52 2.47
N ARG A 169 15.19 30.81 3.51
CA ARG A 169 13.93 31.12 4.19
C ARG A 169 14.13 31.28 5.70
N ASN A 170 15.18 32.02 6.06
CA ASN A 170 15.34 32.67 7.38
C ASN A 170 14.26 33.75 7.65
N ALA A 171 13.13 33.73 6.93
CA ALA A 171 12.02 34.66 7.11
C ALA A 171 11.02 34.19 8.19
N TYR A 172 11.09 32.94 8.67
CA TYR A 172 10.04 32.38 9.52
C TYR A 172 10.29 32.41 11.04
N THR A 173 11.43 32.92 11.48
CA THR A 173 11.68 33.16 12.92
C THR A 173 11.42 34.61 13.34
N GLY A 174 11.05 35.50 12.41
CA GLY A 174 10.84 36.93 12.66
C GLY A 174 9.36 37.32 12.58
N PHE A 175 8.50 36.69 13.37
CA PHE A 175 7.12 37.15 13.53
C PHE A 175 7.12 38.30 14.55
N ASP A 176 7.23 39.54 14.07
CA ASP A 176 7.00 40.73 14.90
C ASP A 176 5.47 40.92 15.02
N GLU A 177 4.92 40.62 16.20
CA GLU A 177 3.48 40.56 16.51
C GLU A 177 2.70 41.88 16.28
N THR A 178 3.35 42.95 15.84
CA THR A 178 2.82 44.32 15.96
C THR A 178 2.13 44.92 14.73
N THR A 179 1.82 44.16 13.67
CA THR A 179 1.29 44.78 12.42
C THR A 179 -0.03 44.19 11.91
N ASN A 180 -1.09 45.01 11.95
CA ASN A 180 -2.38 45.01 11.19
C ASN A 180 -3.02 43.70 10.70
N ARG A 181 -4.26 43.44 11.18
CA ARG A 181 -5.10 42.25 10.91
C ARG A 181 -5.51 42.02 9.45
N ILE A 182 -5.66 43.06 8.62
CA ILE A 182 -6.03 42.90 7.19
C ILE A 182 -4.84 42.34 6.38
N ASN A 183 -3.63 42.81 6.68
CA ASN A 183 -2.40 42.26 6.12
C ASN A 183 -2.09 40.86 6.67
N ALA A 184 -2.66 40.45 7.80
CA ALA A 184 -2.40 39.15 8.41
C ALA A 184 -2.94 37.98 7.57
N LYS A 185 -4.14 38.11 6.98
CA LYS A 185 -4.74 37.04 6.15
C LYS A 185 -4.04 36.88 4.80
N LEU A 186 -3.68 37.98 4.13
CA LEU A 186 -2.88 37.93 2.90
C LEU A 186 -1.49 37.33 3.18
N ARG A 187 -0.86 37.73 4.29
CA ARG A 187 0.41 37.14 4.74
C ARG A 187 0.28 35.67 5.14
N GLU A 188 -0.86 35.24 5.70
CA GLU A 188 -1.11 33.82 6.00
C GLU A 188 -1.15 32.99 4.71
N VAL A 189 -1.89 33.45 3.69
CA VAL A 189 -1.99 32.76 2.40
C VAL A 189 -0.62 32.68 1.72
N GLU A 190 0.16 33.76 1.73
CA GLU A 190 1.53 33.76 1.21
C GLU A 190 2.45 32.83 2.01
N ALA A 191 2.35 32.82 3.33
CA ALA A 191 3.10 31.92 4.19
C ALA A 191 2.76 30.45 3.93
N ARG A 192 1.47 30.11 3.75
CA ARG A 192 1.03 28.76 3.37
C ARG A 192 1.58 28.35 2.02
N LYS A 193 1.59 29.23 1.01
CA LYS A 193 2.15 28.94 -0.32
C LYS A 193 3.63 28.63 -0.28
N LEU A 194 4.40 29.41 0.47
CA LEU A 194 5.85 29.15 0.65
C LEU A 194 6.06 27.82 1.39
N ARG A 195 5.31 27.59 2.46
CA ARG A 195 5.39 26.34 3.23
C ARG A 195 4.96 25.11 2.41
N ASP A 196 4.00 25.26 1.52
CA ASP A 196 3.57 24.23 0.58
C ASP A 196 4.70 23.86 -0.39
N GLN A 197 5.47 24.85 -0.86
CA GLN A 197 6.66 24.62 -1.67
C GLN A 197 7.76 23.87 -0.90
N ASP A 198 7.99 24.22 0.37
CA ASP A 198 8.92 23.49 1.24
C ASP A 198 8.47 22.04 1.45
N ARG A 199 7.17 21.84 1.70
CA ARG A 199 6.56 20.52 1.86
C ARG A 199 6.72 19.68 0.60
N ALA A 200 6.38 20.22 -0.57
CA ALA A 200 6.54 19.55 -1.86
C ALA A 200 8.00 19.12 -2.10
N TRP A 201 8.96 19.98 -1.75
CA TRP A 201 10.39 19.68 -1.87
C TRP A 201 10.83 18.50 -0.99
N LEU A 202 10.41 18.48 0.28
CA LEU A 202 10.68 17.37 1.21
C LEU A 202 10.07 16.05 0.72
N TYR A 203 8.84 16.09 0.20
CA TYR A 203 8.19 14.92 -0.39
C TYR A 203 8.95 14.40 -1.60
N LEU A 204 9.27 15.26 -2.57
CA LEU A 204 9.96 14.85 -3.79
C LEU A 204 11.27 14.13 -3.48
N GLY A 205 12.07 14.65 -2.56
CA GLY A 205 13.32 14.00 -2.20
C GLY A 205 13.16 12.73 -1.36
N SER A 206 12.14 12.64 -0.50
CA SER A 206 11.79 11.38 0.18
C SER A 206 11.35 10.31 -0.82
N LEU A 207 10.58 10.70 -1.84
CA LEU A 207 10.13 9.82 -2.91
C LEU A 207 11.29 9.36 -3.80
N ASP A 208 12.18 10.27 -4.21
CA ASP A 208 13.36 9.93 -5.02
C ASP A 208 14.25 8.89 -4.31
N ARG A 209 14.50 9.08 -3.01
CA ARG A 209 15.28 8.12 -2.21
C ARG A 209 14.58 6.78 -2.06
N THR A 210 13.31 6.75 -1.67
CA THR A 210 12.57 5.48 -1.51
C THR A 210 12.44 4.71 -2.82
N LEU A 211 12.19 5.41 -3.94
CA LEU A 211 12.20 4.81 -5.27
C LEU A 211 13.56 4.21 -5.61
N SER A 212 14.65 4.92 -5.32
CA SER A 212 16.01 4.44 -5.54
C SER A 212 16.30 3.18 -4.71
N PHE A 213 15.94 3.20 -3.42
CA PHE A 213 16.16 2.08 -2.50
C PHE A 213 15.57 0.76 -3.02
N PHE A 214 14.36 0.79 -3.59
CA PHE A 214 13.63 -0.40 -4.00
C PHE A 214 13.81 -0.80 -5.46
N THR A 215 14.20 0.13 -6.34
CA THR A 215 14.26 -0.13 -7.80
C THR A 215 15.67 -0.23 -8.37
N ASP A 216 16.67 -0.15 -7.50
CA ASP A 216 18.09 -0.14 -7.89
C ASP A 216 18.46 0.95 -8.91
N ARG A 217 17.85 2.12 -8.73
CA ARG A 217 18.10 3.28 -9.59
C ARG A 217 18.96 4.30 -8.85
N PRO A 218 19.79 5.08 -9.56
CA PRO A 218 20.60 6.08 -8.91
C PRO A 218 19.73 7.15 -8.26
N ILE A 219 20.13 7.58 -7.07
CA ILE A 219 19.54 8.75 -6.41
C ILE A 219 19.86 9.98 -7.24
N ALA A 220 18.88 10.86 -7.46
CA ALA A 220 19.15 12.16 -8.07
C ALA A 220 20.10 12.93 -7.14
N SER A 221 21.26 13.35 -7.64
CA SER A 221 22.34 14.02 -6.86
C SER A 221 21.96 15.42 -6.34
N ILE A 222 20.68 15.72 -6.20
CA ILE A 222 20.15 17.01 -5.78
C ILE A 222 20.00 16.99 -4.25
N ILE A 223 20.81 17.80 -3.58
CA ILE A 223 20.85 17.89 -2.12
C ILE A 223 19.60 18.62 -1.62
N ILE A 224 18.82 17.99 -0.75
CA ILE A 224 17.79 18.66 0.04
C ILE A 224 18.50 19.45 1.15
N ALA A 225 18.14 20.73 1.30
CA ALA A 225 18.75 21.62 2.28
C ALA A 225 18.63 21.04 3.71
N PRO A 226 19.74 20.89 4.47
CA PRO A 226 19.73 20.22 5.78
C PRO A 226 18.89 20.93 6.86
N ASP A 227 18.69 22.24 6.73
CA ASP A 227 17.93 23.07 7.66
C ASP A 227 16.41 22.84 7.58
N LEU A 228 15.90 22.49 6.39
CA LEU A 228 14.49 22.16 6.17
C LEU A 228 14.08 20.84 6.82
N GLY A 229 15.06 19.97 7.12
CA GLY A 229 14.88 18.65 7.75
C GLY A 229 14.85 18.67 9.29
N CYS A 230 14.87 19.84 9.94
CA CYS A 230 14.81 19.88 11.40
C CYS A 230 13.37 19.87 11.94
N ARG A 231 13.10 19.08 12.98
CA ARG A 231 11.80 19.06 13.70
C ARG A 231 11.37 20.44 14.23
N GLY A 232 12.29 21.41 14.28
CA GLY A 232 11.99 22.82 14.57
C GLY A 232 10.97 23.42 13.60
N TRP A 233 10.91 22.95 12.35
CA TRP A 233 9.92 23.36 11.36
C TRP A 233 8.46 23.10 11.80
N LEU A 234 8.25 22.13 12.70
CA LEU A 234 6.94 21.81 13.28
C LEU A 234 6.63 22.55 14.59
N ARG A 235 7.66 23.07 15.29
CA ARG A 235 7.49 23.65 16.65
C ARG A 235 6.78 25.00 16.66
N THR A 236 6.57 25.61 15.51
CA THR A 236 5.77 26.81 15.37
C THR A 236 4.28 26.47 15.31
N SER A 237 3.58 26.68 16.43
CA SER A 237 2.10 26.72 16.54
C SER A 237 1.52 27.93 15.79
N ASN A 238 1.87 28.06 14.52
CA ASN A 238 1.46 29.18 13.70
C ASN A 238 0.19 28.83 12.93
N PRO A 239 -0.73 29.79 12.71
CA PRO A 239 -1.96 29.56 11.95
C PRO A 239 -1.74 28.92 10.58
N TRP A 240 -0.64 29.25 9.88
CA TRP A 240 -0.32 28.76 8.52
C TRP A 240 0.39 27.40 8.47
N THR A 241 0.55 26.71 9.59
CA THR A 241 1.03 25.32 9.59
C THR A 241 -0.08 24.41 9.05
N TYR A 242 0.28 23.39 8.26
CA TYR A 242 -0.60 22.27 7.95
C TYR A 242 -0.08 21.06 8.74
N PRO A 243 -0.49 20.89 10.02
CA PRO A 243 0.23 20.04 10.95
C PRO A 243 0.42 18.61 10.44
N PHE A 244 -0.63 18.05 9.85
CA PHE A 244 -0.61 16.70 9.30
C PHE A 244 0.36 16.56 8.11
N GLY A 245 0.17 17.35 7.05
CA GLY A 245 1.00 17.23 5.85
C GLY A 245 2.46 17.60 6.09
N ASP A 246 2.70 18.58 6.97
CA ASP A 246 4.03 18.98 7.37
C ASP A 246 4.71 17.89 8.21
N ALA A 247 4.03 17.34 9.22
CA ALA A 247 4.56 16.21 9.99
C ALA A 247 4.90 15.02 9.08
N ARG A 248 4.05 14.77 8.07
CA ARG A 248 4.21 13.65 7.14
C ARG A 248 5.41 13.81 6.21
N ALA A 249 5.63 15.01 5.67
CA ALA A 249 6.82 15.31 4.88
C ALA A 249 8.11 15.16 5.70
N MET A 250 8.12 15.65 6.94
CA MET A 250 9.26 15.53 7.85
C MET A 250 9.54 14.09 8.26
N ALA A 251 8.50 13.35 8.64
CA ALA A 251 8.64 11.95 9.01
C ALA A 251 9.22 11.14 7.84
N GLY A 252 8.76 11.38 6.61
CA GLY A 252 9.30 10.77 5.40
C GLY A 252 10.76 11.13 5.15
N GLN A 253 11.13 12.41 5.33
CA GLN A 253 12.51 12.86 5.17
C GLN A 253 13.44 12.15 6.16
N GLU A 254 13.13 12.19 7.46
CA GLU A 254 13.89 11.53 8.51
C GLU A 254 14.02 10.02 8.27
N LEU A 255 12.93 9.37 7.86
CA LEU A 255 12.91 7.95 7.53
C LEU A 255 13.95 7.61 6.46
N THR A 256 14.02 8.43 5.41
CA THR A 256 14.99 8.20 4.33
C THR A 256 16.41 8.57 4.68
N ASP A 257 16.62 9.54 5.58
CA ASP A 257 17.95 9.89 6.09
C ASP A 257 18.51 8.79 7.00
N ILE A 258 17.66 8.14 7.79
CA ILE A 258 18.02 6.95 8.59
C ILE A 258 18.44 5.79 7.69
N ALA A 259 17.74 5.56 6.56
CA ALA A 259 18.02 4.47 5.64
C ALA A 259 19.22 4.72 4.70
N LYS A 260 19.53 5.98 4.41
CA LYS A 260 20.54 6.38 3.42
C LYS A 260 21.94 5.78 3.67
N PRO A 261 22.52 5.77 4.88
CA PRO A 261 23.85 5.21 5.11
C PRO A 261 23.95 3.73 4.73
N VAL A 262 22.92 2.93 5.05
CA VAL A 262 22.87 1.51 4.70
C VAL A 262 22.74 1.31 3.20
N HIS A 263 21.88 2.10 2.55
CA HIS A 263 21.75 2.09 1.09
C HIS A 263 23.07 2.43 0.39
N ASP A 264 23.72 3.52 0.77
CA ASP A 264 24.98 3.97 0.17
C ASP A 264 26.09 2.90 0.36
N TYR A 265 26.13 2.27 1.53
CA TYR A 265 27.01 1.13 1.79
C TYR A 265 26.74 -0.05 0.86
N ILE A 266 25.48 -0.46 0.71
CA ILE A 266 25.06 -1.55 -0.20
C ILE A 266 25.50 -1.24 -1.62
N CYS A 267 25.23 -0.03 -2.12
CA CYS A 267 25.63 0.38 -3.46
C CYS A 267 27.15 0.35 -3.65
N SER A 268 27.93 0.79 -2.65
CA SER A 268 29.40 0.80 -2.72
C SER A 268 30.03 -0.60 -2.77
N THR A 269 29.38 -1.58 -2.12
CA THR A 269 29.88 -2.95 -1.94
C THR A 269 29.40 -3.93 -3.01
N ARG A 270 28.66 -3.47 -4.02
CA ARG A 270 28.23 -4.30 -5.16
C ARG A 270 29.36 -4.75 -6.08
N THR A 271 30.51 -4.08 -6.02
CA THR A 271 31.64 -4.46 -6.88
C THR A 271 32.40 -5.64 -6.25
N PRO A 272 32.71 -6.71 -7.01
CA PRO A 272 33.21 -8.00 -6.47
C PRO A 272 34.61 -7.99 -5.82
N ARG A 273 35.21 -6.82 -5.57
CA ARG A 273 36.59 -6.69 -5.06
C ARG A 273 36.74 -6.66 -3.53
N SER A 274 35.65 -6.57 -2.76
CA SER A 274 35.68 -6.61 -1.29
C SER A 274 34.67 -7.65 -0.81
N ARG A 275 35.12 -8.78 -0.24
CA ARG A 275 34.19 -9.88 0.11
C ARG A 275 34.41 -10.55 1.46
N SER A 276 35.49 -10.27 2.20
CA SER A 276 35.74 -11.02 3.45
C SER A 276 35.31 -10.30 4.74
N ASP A 277 35.20 -8.96 4.75
CA ASP A 277 34.80 -8.18 5.94
C ASP A 277 33.42 -7.49 5.81
N ASP A 278 32.93 -7.36 4.56
CA ASP A 278 31.76 -6.55 4.20
C ASP A 278 30.43 -6.98 4.85
N THR A 279 30.25 -8.27 5.20
CA THR A 279 28.99 -8.77 5.78
C THR A 279 28.85 -8.40 7.27
N SER A 280 29.96 -8.29 8.00
CA SER A 280 29.92 -7.92 9.42
C SER A 280 29.56 -6.45 9.59
N ASP A 281 30.20 -5.58 8.80
CA ASP A 281 29.92 -4.15 8.78
C ASP A 281 28.49 -3.86 8.31
N LEU A 282 28.00 -4.58 7.30
CA LEU A 282 26.61 -4.48 6.87
C LEU A 282 25.63 -4.87 8.00
N SER A 283 25.93 -5.95 8.73
CA SER A 283 25.10 -6.39 9.85
C SER A 283 25.02 -5.30 10.92
N ASN A 284 26.15 -4.70 11.28
CA ASN A 284 26.20 -3.60 12.25
C ASN A 284 25.41 -2.37 11.78
N ALA A 285 25.55 -2.00 10.50
CA ALA A 285 24.82 -0.88 9.91
C ALA A 285 23.31 -1.13 9.91
N ILE A 286 22.87 -2.37 9.62
CA ILE A 286 21.46 -2.75 9.64
C ILE A 286 20.89 -2.88 11.06
N HIS A 287 21.68 -3.30 12.05
CA HIS A 287 21.26 -3.24 13.46
C HIS A 287 20.99 -1.80 13.89
N LYS A 288 21.92 -0.89 13.60
CA LYS A 288 21.72 0.55 13.87
C LYS A 288 20.48 1.09 13.16
N LEU A 289 20.30 0.75 11.89
CA LEU A 289 19.10 1.10 11.11
C LEU A 289 17.81 0.63 11.80
N ASN A 290 17.78 -0.62 12.27
CA ASN A 290 16.62 -1.18 12.95
C ASN A 290 16.30 -0.41 14.24
N ASP A 291 17.32 -0.10 15.05
CA ASP A 291 17.14 0.66 16.30
C ASP A 291 16.66 2.09 16.05
N ASP A 292 17.27 2.78 15.08
CA ASP A 292 16.88 4.13 14.68
C ASP A 292 15.44 4.17 14.14
N LEU A 293 15.02 3.16 13.38
CA LEU A 293 13.65 3.06 12.86
C LEU A 293 12.61 2.74 13.94
N ILE A 294 12.98 1.96 14.95
CA ILE A 294 12.15 1.75 16.13
C ILE A 294 11.96 3.08 16.86
N ALA A 295 13.04 3.81 17.14
CA ALA A 295 12.99 5.11 17.78
C ALA A 295 12.20 6.15 16.96
N TRP A 296 12.37 6.15 15.63
CA TRP A 296 11.62 6.99 14.71
C TRP A 296 10.12 6.71 14.80
N SER A 297 9.71 5.44 14.76
CA SER A 297 8.29 5.07 14.85
C SER A 297 7.69 5.43 16.22
N ALA A 298 8.43 5.23 17.31
CA ALA A 298 8.00 5.58 18.67
C ALA A 298 7.82 7.09 18.86
N TYR A 299 8.56 7.91 18.12
CA TYR A 299 8.39 9.36 18.14
C TYR A 299 7.20 9.82 17.30
N TRP A 300 7.08 9.34 16.06
CA TRP A 300 6.08 9.84 15.11
C TRP A 300 4.68 9.27 15.35
N ALA A 301 4.55 7.99 15.72
CA ALA A 301 3.25 7.36 15.91
C ALA A 301 2.32 8.14 16.88
N PRO A 302 2.77 8.57 18.08
CA PRO A 302 1.94 9.37 18.98
C PRO A 302 1.54 10.75 18.42
N ILE A 303 2.40 11.37 17.60
CA ILE A 303 2.11 12.67 16.97
C ILE A 303 0.96 12.51 15.99
N PHE A 304 1.01 11.50 15.13
CA PHE A 304 -0.07 11.20 14.19
C PHE A 304 -1.34 10.71 14.89
N ALA A 305 -1.20 10.03 16.04
CA ALA A 305 -2.33 9.62 16.85
C ALA A 305 -3.04 10.79 17.56
N SER A 306 -2.43 11.98 17.64
CA SER A 306 -3.03 13.15 18.26
C SER A 306 -3.91 14.00 17.33
N HIS A 307 -3.95 13.68 16.03
CA HIS A 307 -4.76 14.42 15.06
C HIS A 307 -6.23 13.94 15.05
N GLU A 308 -7.16 14.89 15.20
CA GLU A 308 -8.60 14.64 15.47
C GLU A 308 -9.36 13.88 14.37
N THR A 309 -8.87 13.85 13.13
CA THR A 309 -9.69 13.46 11.96
C THR A 309 -9.59 11.99 11.52
N SER A 310 -8.73 11.17 12.15
CA SER A 310 -8.64 9.69 12.08
C SER A 310 -7.26 9.24 12.57
N VAL A 311 -7.16 9.23 13.89
CA VAL A 311 -6.00 8.87 14.73
C VAL A 311 -5.33 7.56 14.32
N LYS A 312 -6.14 6.53 14.02
CA LYS A 312 -5.64 5.16 13.87
C LYS A 312 -5.02 4.86 12.51
N ILE A 313 -5.54 5.46 11.43
CA ILE A 313 -5.00 5.25 10.08
C ILE A 313 -3.57 5.78 10.03
N LEU A 314 -3.37 7.01 10.48
CA LEU A 314 -2.09 7.70 10.36
C LEU A 314 -1.00 7.04 11.21
N GLU A 315 -1.36 6.58 12.42
CA GLU A 315 -0.50 5.76 13.25
C GLU A 315 -0.07 4.46 12.54
N SER A 316 -1.02 3.70 12.01
CA SER A 316 -0.74 2.47 11.24
C SER A 316 0.18 2.73 10.05
N GLN A 317 0.06 3.87 9.38
CA GLN A 317 0.98 4.22 8.29
C GLN A 317 2.42 4.36 8.77
N ILE A 318 2.68 5.02 9.90
CA ILE A 318 4.05 5.18 10.44
C ILE A 318 4.68 3.80 10.68
N TYR A 319 3.97 2.89 11.33
CA TYR A 319 4.46 1.53 11.53
C TYR A 319 4.64 0.78 10.20
N MET A 320 3.73 0.93 9.25
CA MET A 320 3.83 0.32 7.92
C MET A 320 5.13 0.74 7.19
N TYR A 321 5.44 2.04 7.15
CA TYR A 321 6.65 2.55 6.51
C TYR A 321 7.94 2.08 7.20
N GLY A 322 8.00 2.17 8.52
CA GLY A 322 9.17 1.73 9.28
C GLY A 322 9.42 0.23 9.11
N ASN A 323 8.37 -0.60 9.24
CA ASN A 323 8.49 -2.05 9.09
C ASN A 323 8.84 -2.47 7.65
N GLN A 324 8.37 -1.75 6.63
CA GLN A 324 8.76 -2.05 5.25
C GLN A 324 10.26 -1.85 5.01
N ILE A 325 10.80 -0.69 5.40
CA ILE A 325 12.23 -0.40 5.20
C ILE A 325 13.08 -1.45 5.92
N ARG A 326 12.69 -1.81 7.16
CA ARG A 326 13.35 -2.89 7.90
C ARG A 326 13.25 -4.21 7.15
N THR A 327 12.06 -4.62 6.68
CA THR A 327 11.88 -5.87 5.93
C THR A 327 12.78 -5.93 4.70
N TYR A 328 12.89 -4.82 3.97
CA TYR A 328 13.72 -4.73 2.77
C TYR A 328 15.22 -4.81 3.06
N PHE A 329 15.75 -4.03 3.99
CA PHE A 329 17.20 -4.08 4.26
C PHE A 329 17.62 -5.36 4.98
N ASN A 330 16.80 -5.89 5.89
CA ASN A 330 17.08 -7.19 6.51
C ASN A 330 17.04 -8.33 5.49
N SER A 331 16.22 -8.27 4.44
CA SER A 331 16.22 -9.30 3.39
C SER A 331 17.49 -9.25 2.52
N ILE A 332 18.08 -8.07 2.32
CA ILE A 332 19.40 -7.92 1.68
C ILE A 332 20.51 -8.50 2.57
N LEU A 333 20.47 -8.23 3.89
CA LEU A 333 21.41 -8.85 4.83
C LEU A 333 21.30 -10.38 4.76
N LEU A 334 20.08 -10.91 4.84
CA LEU A 334 19.82 -12.33 4.76
C LEU A 334 20.38 -12.92 3.46
N HIS A 335 20.14 -12.25 2.33
CA HIS A 335 20.68 -12.67 1.04
C HIS A 335 22.21 -12.81 1.06
N ARG A 336 22.93 -11.77 1.49
CA ARG A 336 24.41 -11.78 1.53
C ARG A 336 24.96 -12.80 2.52
N VAL A 337 24.30 -12.98 3.67
CA VAL A 337 24.66 -14.01 4.64
C VAL A 337 24.50 -15.40 4.01
N LEU A 338 23.36 -15.68 3.39
CA LEU A 338 23.12 -16.98 2.73
C LEU A 338 24.11 -17.24 1.58
N GLU A 339 24.42 -16.23 0.76
CA GLU A 339 25.45 -16.39 -0.28
C GLU A 339 26.83 -16.72 0.31
N SER A 340 27.20 -16.08 1.42
CA SER A 340 28.50 -16.32 2.08
C SER A 340 28.58 -17.69 2.76
N THR A 341 27.45 -18.26 3.19
CA THR A 341 27.39 -19.53 3.92
C THR A 341 26.92 -20.71 3.07
N GLY A 342 26.75 -20.53 1.75
CA GLY A 342 26.27 -21.58 0.86
C GLY A 342 24.81 -21.98 1.13
N ASN A 343 23.95 -20.98 1.38
CA ASN A 343 22.54 -21.09 1.76
C ASN A 343 22.30 -21.79 3.11
N CYS A 344 23.25 -21.72 4.04
CA CYS A 344 23.09 -22.29 5.37
C CYS A 344 22.21 -21.40 6.26
N VAL A 345 20.96 -21.83 6.47
CA VAL A 345 19.95 -21.13 7.29
C VAL A 345 20.17 -21.28 8.80
N THR A 346 21.02 -22.21 9.25
CA THR A 346 21.24 -22.50 10.67
C THR A 346 22.37 -21.71 11.31
N SER A 347 23.11 -20.91 10.52
CA SER A 347 24.12 -20.00 11.08
C SER A 347 23.47 -18.94 11.98
N GLU A 348 24.17 -18.48 13.01
CA GLU A 348 23.67 -17.46 13.96
C GLU A 348 23.23 -16.19 13.23
N LYS A 349 24.09 -15.67 12.33
CA LYS A 349 23.79 -14.48 11.50
C LYS A 349 22.56 -14.70 10.60
N ALA A 350 22.41 -15.89 10.00
CA ALA A 350 21.23 -16.17 9.17
C ALA A 350 19.96 -16.25 10.02
N THR A 351 20.04 -16.90 11.18
CA THR A 351 18.92 -17.03 12.12
C THR A 351 18.42 -15.66 12.58
N ASP A 352 19.33 -14.74 12.90
CA ASP A 352 18.98 -13.38 13.32
C ASP A 352 18.35 -12.57 12.19
N ALA A 353 18.91 -12.65 10.98
CA ALA A 353 18.36 -11.97 9.80
C ALA A 353 16.98 -12.54 9.40
N ILE A 354 16.79 -13.86 9.47
CA ILE A 354 15.49 -14.53 9.24
C ILE A 354 14.46 -14.03 10.24
N ARG A 355 14.80 -14.01 11.54
CA ARG A 355 13.88 -13.55 12.59
C ARG A 355 13.49 -12.10 12.38
N ALA A 356 14.46 -11.24 12.06
CA ALA A 356 14.20 -9.83 11.76
C ALA A 356 13.23 -9.68 10.58
N CYS A 357 13.50 -10.34 9.45
CA CYS A 357 12.63 -10.31 8.26
C CYS A 357 11.22 -10.83 8.56
N TYR A 358 11.12 -11.95 9.29
CA TYR A 358 9.86 -12.57 9.66
C TYR A 358 9.01 -11.63 10.51
N THR A 359 9.58 -11.08 11.59
CA THR A 359 8.86 -10.18 12.50
C THR A 359 8.41 -8.90 11.79
N THR A 360 9.27 -8.28 10.98
CA THR A 360 8.92 -7.02 10.30
C THR A 360 7.90 -7.24 9.20
N ALA A 361 7.98 -8.34 8.45
CA ALA A 361 6.99 -8.68 7.43
C ALA A 361 5.62 -9.00 8.04
N LEU A 362 5.57 -9.71 9.16
CA LEU A 362 4.31 -9.90 9.91
C LEU A 362 3.69 -8.57 10.34
N ASN A 363 4.51 -7.64 10.83
CA ASN A 363 4.02 -6.33 11.26
C ASN A 363 3.45 -5.51 10.09
N VAL A 364 4.08 -5.57 8.90
CA VAL A 364 3.49 -4.98 7.67
C VAL A 364 2.09 -5.55 7.40
N LEU A 365 1.91 -6.88 7.50
CA LEU A 365 0.61 -7.51 7.29
C LEU A 365 -0.41 -7.17 8.39
N ARG A 366 0.03 -7.01 9.64
CA ARG A 366 -0.83 -6.53 10.75
C ARG A 366 -1.36 -5.12 10.47
N GLU A 367 -0.52 -4.22 9.96
CA GLU A 367 -0.99 -2.90 9.56
C GLU A 367 -1.94 -2.95 8.36
N ALA A 368 -1.73 -3.90 7.44
CA ALA A 368 -2.67 -4.16 6.34
C ALA A 368 -4.06 -4.59 6.85
N ILE A 369 -4.09 -5.45 7.87
CA ILE A 369 -5.32 -5.86 8.55
C ILE A 369 -5.99 -4.66 9.22
N ASN A 370 -5.22 -3.80 9.89
CA ASN A 370 -5.74 -2.58 10.51
C ASN A 370 -6.40 -1.67 9.46
N PHE A 371 -5.76 -1.44 8.31
CA PHE A 371 -6.36 -0.70 7.19
C PHE A 371 -7.65 -1.36 6.67
N GLY A 372 -7.68 -2.69 6.61
CA GLY A 372 -8.89 -3.45 6.29
C GLY A 372 -10.04 -3.23 7.27
N LYS A 373 -9.75 -3.29 8.57
CA LYS A 373 -10.72 -3.04 9.65
C LYS A 373 -11.25 -1.61 9.66
N MET A 374 -10.44 -0.67 9.18
CA MET A 374 -10.82 0.74 9.01
C MET A 374 -11.52 1.02 7.68
N GLU A 375 -11.75 -0.01 6.84
CA GLU A 375 -12.40 0.10 5.53
C GLU A 375 -11.73 1.13 4.61
N VAL A 376 -10.39 1.21 4.62
CA VAL A 376 -9.63 2.19 3.81
C VAL A 376 -8.71 1.59 2.74
N LEU A 377 -8.72 0.27 2.57
CA LEU A 377 -7.82 -0.43 1.65
C LEU A 377 -7.87 0.09 0.20
N TYR A 378 -9.02 0.56 -0.27
CA TYR A 378 -9.20 1.05 -1.64
C TYR A 378 -8.78 2.52 -1.83
N TYR A 379 -8.53 3.25 -0.74
CA TYR A 379 -7.99 4.61 -0.77
C TYR A 379 -6.46 4.65 -0.62
N LEU A 380 -5.86 3.51 -0.26
CA LEU A 380 -4.42 3.42 -0.09
C LEU A 380 -3.70 3.74 -1.39
N TRP A 381 -2.49 4.27 -1.24
CA TRP A 381 -1.60 4.52 -2.36
C TRP A 381 -0.98 3.22 -2.86
N ASP A 382 -0.61 3.15 -4.13
CA ASP A 382 -0.20 1.88 -4.75
C ASP A 382 1.03 1.25 -4.09
N THR A 383 1.94 2.09 -3.59
CA THR A 383 3.13 1.58 -2.88
C THR A 383 2.74 0.82 -1.61
N ALA A 384 1.64 1.18 -0.92
CA ALA A 384 1.17 0.42 0.25
C ALA A 384 0.81 -1.01 -0.14
N HIS A 385 0.12 -1.21 -1.26
CA HIS A 385 -0.19 -2.56 -1.77
C HIS A 385 1.07 -3.34 -2.14
N LEU A 386 2.07 -2.67 -2.75
CA LEU A 386 3.37 -3.30 -3.03
C LEU A 386 4.11 -3.71 -1.74
N MET A 387 4.02 -2.91 -0.67
CA MET A 387 4.61 -3.25 0.64
C MET A 387 3.97 -4.50 1.23
N ILE A 388 2.63 -4.58 1.19
CA ILE A 388 1.86 -5.75 1.65
C ILE A 388 2.22 -6.99 0.83
N ALA A 389 2.27 -6.87 -0.50
CA ALA A 389 2.66 -7.96 -1.38
C ALA A 389 4.09 -8.44 -1.09
N TYR A 390 5.03 -7.52 -0.96
CA TYR A 390 6.42 -7.82 -0.67
C TYR A 390 6.58 -8.56 0.66
N ALA A 391 5.92 -8.10 1.72
CA ALA A 391 5.94 -8.76 3.02
C ALA A 391 5.36 -10.18 2.96
N ALA A 392 4.23 -10.38 2.27
CA ALA A 392 3.64 -11.71 2.09
C ALA A 392 4.57 -12.67 1.32
N MET A 393 5.22 -12.19 0.25
CA MET A 393 6.17 -12.97 -0.54
C MET A 393 7.43 -13.34 0.25
N VAL A 394 7.99 -12.39 1.02
CA VAL A 394 9.12 -12.65 1.91
C VAL A 394 8.74 -13.70 2.95
N LEU A 395 7.56 -13.60 3.58
CA LEU A 395 7.10 -14.59 4.56
C LEU A 395 6.99 -15.99 3.95
N LEU A 396 6.35 -16.13 2.78
CA LEU A 396 6.26 -17.43 2.09
C LEU A 396 7.66 -18.04 1.88
N LYS A 397 8.61 -17.22 1.42
CA LYS A 397 9.98 -17.66 1.14
C LYS A 397 10.73 -18.09 2.41
N LEU A 398 10.58 -17.34 3.51
CA LEU A 398 11.16 -17.69 4.80
C LEU A 398 10.57 -18.99 5.37
N LEU A 399 9.26 -19.18 5.29
CA LEU A 399 8.57 -20.39 5.75
C LEU A 399 9.01 -21.62 4.96
N LYS A 400 9.27 -21.47 3.65
CA LYS A 400 9.76 -22.56 2.80
C LYS A 400 11.22 -22.93 3.08
N GLN A 401 12.08 -21.93 3.23
CA GLN A 401 13.53 -22.13 3.36
C GLN A 401 13.97 -22.46 4.80
N ALA A 402 13.26 -21.95 5.80
CA ALA A 402 13.66 -22.07 7.20
C ALA A 402 12.46 -22.31 8.14
N PRO A 403 11.63 -23.35 7.90
CA PRO A 403 10.40 -23.60 8.68
C PRO A 403 10.67 -23.90 10.18
N TYR A 404 11.86 -24.38 10.50
CA TYR A 404 12.27 -24.75 11.87
C TYR A 404 13.17 -23.70 12.53
N CYS A 405 13.33 -22.52 11.93
CA CYS A 405 14.15 -21.46 12.50
C CYS A 405 13.55 -20.94 13.82
N PRO A 406 14.34 -20.81 14.90
CA PRO A 406 13.85 -20.26 16.16
C PRO A 406 13.22 -18.87 16.01
N GLY A 407 11.96 -18.73 16.43
CA GLY A 407 11.19 -17.49 16.32
C GLY A 407 10.35 -17.35 15.04
N VAL A 408 10.38 -18.34 14.15
CA VAL A 408 9.48 -18.45 12.99
C VAL A 408 8.33 -19.41 13.33
N SER A 409 7.09 -19.00 13.05
CA SER A 409 5.90 -19.80 13.32
C SER A 409 5.01 -19.88 12.08
N VAL A 410 4.91 -21.07 11.47
CA VAL A 410 4.04 -21.29 10.31
C VAL A 410 2.57 -20.99 10.66
N GLN A 411 2.14 -21.37 11.87
CA GLN A 411 0.76 -21.16 12.32
C GLN A 411 0.42 -19.67 12.49
N GLU A 412 1.33 -18.88 13.08
CA GLU A 412 1.14 -17.43 13.23
C GLU A 412 1.09 -16.76 11.86
N ALA A 413 2.05 -17.06 10.99
CA ALA A 413 2.09 -16.49 9.64
C ALA A 413 0.85 -16.85 8.81
N TYR A 414 0.40 -18.11 8.87
CA TYR A 414 -0.83 -18.54 8.21
C TYR A 414 -2.04 -17.76 8.73
N SER A 415 -2.19 -17.63 10.05
CA SER A 415 -3.30 -16.89 10.65
C SER A 415 -3.34 -15.42 10.22
N ILE A 416 -2.19 -14.74 10.22
CA ILE A 416 -2.09 -13.33 9.83
C ILE A 416 -2.34 -13.16 8.32
N LEU A 417 -1.79 -14.04 7.49
CA LEU A 417 -2.06 -14.02 6.04
C LEU A 417 -3.53 -14.27 5.72
N GLN A 418 -4.17 -15.19 6.45
CA GLN A 418 -5.60 -15.49 6.30
C GLN A 418 -6.44 -14.24 6.59
N GLU A 419 -6.23 -13.61 7.74
CA GLU A 419 -6.95 -12.39 8.11
C GLU A 419 -6.69 -11.26 7.10
N ALA A 420 -5.44 -11.10 6.64
CA ALA A 420 -5.09 -10.12 5.61
C ALA A 420 -5.82 -10.42 4.27
N ALA A 421 -5.88 -11.67 3.84
CA ALA A 421 -6.58 -12.08 2.63
C ALA A 421 -8.10 -11.84 2.73
N ASP A 422 -8.68 -12.07 3.91
CA ASP A 422 -10.10 -11.91 4.16
C ASP A 422 -10.52 -10.43 4.11
N VAL A 423 -9.77 -9.53 4.75
CA VAL A 423 -10.07 -8.09 4.70
C VAL A 423 -9.91 -7.52 3.29
N HIS A 424 -8.92 -7.97 2.52
CA HIS A 424 -8.73 -7.55 1.12
C HIS A 424 -9.85 -8.10 0.22
N SER A 425 -10.27 -9.34 0.44
CA SER A 425 -11.40 -9.93 -0.29
C SER A 425 -12.72 -9.26 0.03
N SER A 426 -12.91 -8.80 1.27
CA SER A 426 -14.06 -7.99 1.65
C SER A 426 -14.04 -6.63 0.94
N ALA A 427 -12.90 -5.95 0.93
CA ALA A 427 -12.75 -4.66 0.26
C ALA A 427 -12.94 -4.76 -1.26
N ALA A 428 -12.40 -5.79 -1.90
CA ALA A 428 -12.59 -6.07 -3.33
C ALA A 428 -14.08 -6.23 -3.68
N ARG A 429 -14.81 -7.07 -2.93
CA ARG A 429 -16.24 -7.30 -3.18
C ARG A 429 -17.09 -6.04 -3.00
N SER A 430 -16.74 -5.17 -2.05
CA SER A 430 -17.46 -3.91 -1.85
C SER A 430 -17.36 -2.99 -3.08
N LEU A 431 -16.19 -2.94 -3.74
CA LEU A 431 -16.01 -2.15 -4.97
C LEU A 431 -16.81 -2.74 -6.14
N SER A 432 -16.76 -4.07 -6.34
CA SER A 432 -17.46 -4.70 -7.46
C SER A 432 -19.00 -4.62 -7.33
N ALA A 433 -19.52 -4.63 -6.09
CA ALA A 433 -20.96 -4.51 -5.83
C ALA A 433 -21.51 -3.10 -6.13
N GLU A 434 -20.65 -2.07 -6.16
CA GLU A 434 -21.03 -0.71 -6.56
C GLU A 434 -21.06 -0.55 -8.09
N SER A 435 -20.24 -1.28 -8.84
CA SER A 435 -20.26 -1.25 -10.31
C SER A 435 -21.47 -1.96 -10.94
N ASP A 436 -21.95 -3.04 -10.33
CA ASP A 436 -23.07 -3.84 -10.88
C ASP A 436 -24.44 -3.12 -10.81
N GLN A 437 -24.56 -2.04 -10.03
CA GLN A 437 -25.80 -1.25 -9.96
C GLN A 437 -25.93 -0.23 -11.10
N THR A 438 -24.91 -0.08 -11.95
CA THR A 438 -24.93 0.86 -13.08
C THR A 438 -24.48 0.18 -14.38
N VAL A 439 -25.48 -0.20 -15.17
CA VAL A 439 -25.43 -0.53 -16.62
C VAL A 439 -24.88 -1.93 -16.98
N GLU A 440 -25.77 -2.78 -17.51
CA GLU A 440 -25.44 -3.92 -18.37
C GLU A 440 -24.70 -3.43 -19.64
N SER A 441 -23.38 -3.29 -19.54
CA SER A 441 -22.50 -3.05 -20.68
C SER A 441 -21.89 -4.39 -21.10
N VAL A 442 -22.42 -4.96 -22.18
CA VAL A 442 -21.95 -6.19 -22.80
C VAL A 442 -20.57 -5.96 -23.43
N TYR A 443 -19.58 -6.78 -23.05
CA TYR A 443 -18.20 -6.86 -23.59
C TYR A 443 -17.13 -5.87 -23.11
N THR A 444 -16.97 -5.67 -21.81
CA THR A 444 -15.63 -5.34 -21.27
C THR A 444 -15.32 -6.26 -20.09
N VAL A 445 -14.19 -6.97 -20.15
CA VAL A 445 -13.66 -7.69 -18.98
C VAL A 445 -13.39 -6.62 -17.92
N PRO A 446 -13.93 -6.74 -16.69
CA PRO A 446 -13.66 -5.77 -15.64
C PRO A 446 -12.15 -5.65 -15.46
N ALA A 447 -11.61 -4.43 -15.54
CA ALA A 447 -10.21 -4.20 -15.25
C ALA A 447 -9.98 -4.62 -13.78
N THR A 448 -9.11 -5.61 -13.54
CA THR A 448 -8.84 -6.08 -12.18
C THR A 448 -8.26 -4.94 -11.35
N THR A 449 -8.92 -4.60 -10.25
CA THR A 449 -8.48 -3.51 -9.37
C THR A 449 -7.22 -3.92 -8.61
N THR A 450 -6.44 -2.95 -8.11
CA THR A 450 -5.26 -3.22 -7.26
C THR A 450 -5.61 -4.07 -6.04
N VAL A 451 -6.77 -3.80 -5.41
CA VAL A 451 -7.24 -4.53 -4.23
C VAL A 451 -7.64 -5.97 -4.58
N GLU A 452 -8.29 -6.19 -5.73
CA GLU A 452 -8.61 -7.55 -6.22
C GLU A 452 -7.34 -8.35 -6.52
N ALA A 453 -6.38 -7.76 -7.23
CA ALA A 453 -5.10 -8.39 -7.52
C ALA A 453 -4.34 -8.76 -6.24
N GLN A 454 -4.38 -7.89 -5.23
CA GLN A 454 -3.79 -8.13 -3.92
C GLN A 454 -4.50 -9.26 -3.17
N ALA A 455 -5.84 -9.28 -3.17
CA ALA A 455 -6.62 -10.35 -2.56
C ALA A 455 -6.32 -11.71 -3.18
N ARG A 456 -6.21 -11.78 -4.52
CA ARG A 456 -5.82 -12.98 -5.25
C ARG A 456 -4.43 -13.45 -4.81
N LEU A 457 -3.42 -12.57 -4.84
CA LEU A 457 -2.05 -12.90 -4.43
C LEU A 457 -1.99 -13.49 -3.02
N LEU A 458 -2.64 -12.87 -2.03
CA LEU A 458 -2.64 -13.35 -0.65
C LEU A 458 -3.29 -14.74 -0.53
N LYS A 459 -4.39 -15.00 -1.26
CA LYS A 459 -5.02 -16.31 -1.33
C LYS A 459 -4.13 -17.36 -1.99
N SER A 460 -3.45 -17.03 -3.09
CA SER A 460 -2.53 -17.95 -3.77
C SER A 460 -1.35 -18.30 -2.85
N ILE A 461 -0.83 -17.33 -2.08
CA ILE A 461 0.20 -17.58 -1.06
C ILE A 461 -0.32 -18.51 0.05
N LEU A 462 -1.51 -18.26 0.59
CA LEU A 462 -2.13 -19.11 1.63
C LEU A 462 -2.32 -20.55 1.15
N PHE A 463 -2.80 -20.71 -0.08
CA PHE A 463 -2.97 -22.02 -0.70
C PHE A 463 -1.64 -22.78 -0.77
N ARG A 464 -0.55 -22.11 -1.15
CA ARG A 464 0.79 -22.72 -1.19
C ARG A 464 1.30 -23.11 0.19
N ILE A 465 1.12 -22.25 1.20
CA ILE A 465 1.47 -22.61 2.59
C ILE A 465 0.68 -23.85 3.01
N LYS A 466 -0.64 -23.88 2.80
CA LYS A 466 -1.49 -25.04 3.16
C LYS A 466 -1.05 -26.33 2.45
N ALA A 467 -0.76 -26.26 1.16
CA ALA A 467 -0.35 -27.41 0.35
C ALA A 467 1.00 -28.00 0.80
N ASP A 468 1.94 -27.15 1.23
CA ASP A 468 3.28 -27.57 1.66
C ASP A 468 3.36 -27.95 3.14
N THR A 469 2.42 -27.49 3.97
CA THR A 469 2.44 -27.70 5.43
C THR A 469 1.55 -28.87 5.89
N ILE A 470 0.54 -29.29 5.10
CA ILE A 470 -0.34 -30.41 5.45
C ILE A 470 0.17 -31.71 4.79
N PRO A 471 0.57 -32.73 5.58
CA PRO A 471 0.97 -34.02 5.02
C PRO A 471 -0.14 -34.66 4.17
N PRO A 472 0.19 -35.41 3.10
CA PRO A 472 -0.79 -36.11 2.26
C PRO A 472 -1.75 -37.03 3.03
N SER A 473 -1.33 -37.51 4.21
CA SER A 473 -2.06 -38.42 5.09
C SER A 473 -3.21 -37.79 5.88
N LEU A 474 -3.35 -36.46 5.89
CA LEU A 474 -4.43 -35.72 6.57
C LEU A 474 -5.38 -35.02 5.59
N ARG A 475 -5.28 -35.31 4.29
CA ARG A 475 -6.32 -34.91 3.33
C ARG A 475 -7.62 -35.65 3.70
N PRO A 476 -8.78 -34.96 3.81
CA PRO A 476 -10.06 -35.66 3.87
C PRO A 476 -10.12 -36.62 2.69
N ALA A 477 -10.42 -37.89 2.94
CA ALA A 477 -10.67 -38.85 1.88
C ALA A 477 -11.92 -38.39 1.13
N HIS A 478 -11.75 -37.53 0.11
CA HIS A 478 -12.74 -37.45 -0.94
C HIS A 478 -12.76 -38.82 -1.59
N HIS A 479 -13.91 -39.48 -1.53
CA HIS A 479 -14.20 -40.70 -2.24
C HIS A 479 -13.97 -40.48 -3.74
N SER A 480 -12.73 -40.65 -4.20
CA SER A 480 -12.42 -40.83 -5.59
C SER A 480 -12.92 -42.22 -5.97
N SER A 481 -14.14 -42.26 -6.49
CA SER A 481 -14.62 -43.40 -7.26
C SER A 481 -13.63 -43.67 -8.38
N ALA A 482 -13.26 -44.94 -8.46
CA ALA A 482 -12.33 -45.48 -9.43
C ALA A 482 -12.73 -45.10 -10.86
N ALA A 483 -11.76 -44.56 -11.61
CA ALA A 483 -11.69 -44.73 -13.05
C ALA A 483 -10.33 -45.37 -13.36
N SER A 484 -10.37 -46.69 -13.42
CA SER A 484 -9.34 -47.53 -14.04
C SER A 484 -9.09 -47.10 -15.48
N SER A 485 -7.83 -46.97 -15.87
CA SER A 485 -7.25 -47.71 -17.01
C SER A 485 -5.82 -47.28 -17.27
N GLY A 486 -4.93 -48.26 -17.47
CA GLY A 486 -3.58 -48.04 -18.00
C GLY A 486 -2.48 -48.74 -17.21
N GLU A 487 -2.55 -50.08 -17.15
CA GLU A 487 -1.42 -50.94 -16.79
C GLU A 487 -0.17 -50.61 -17.61
N ALA A 488 1.02 -50.70 -17.00
CA ALA A 488 2.01 -51.74 -17.33
C ALA A 488 3.40 -51.44 -16.74
N PHE A 489 3.85 -52.38 -15.89
CA PHE A 489 5.22 -52.91 -15.75
C PHE A 489 6.34 -51.98 -15.22
N ASP A 490 7.28 -52.39 -14.37
CA ASP A 490 7.45 -53.52 -13.44
C ASP A 490 8.85 -53.31 -12.81
N ASN A 491 9.08 -53.90 -11.64
CA ASN A 491 10.38 -54.48 -11.23
C ASN A 491 11.57 -53.56 -10.87
N LEU A 492 11.81 -53.35 -9.56
CA LEU A 492 12.71 -54.18 -8.73
C LEU A 492 13.11 -53.50 -7.41
N LEU A 493 12.69 -54.11 -6.29
CA LEU A 493 13.43 -54.13 -5.02
C LEU A 493 14.42 -55.32 -5.07
N PRO A 494 15.46 -55.37 -4.21
CA PRO A 494 15.26 -56.09 -2.94
C PRO A 494 16.05 -55.60 -1.71
N LEU A 495 15.37 -55.75 -0.57
CA LEU A 495 15.82 -56.32 0.72
C LEU A 495 16.85 -55.59 1.59
N LEU A 496 16.46 -55.35 2.85
CA LEU A 496 16.97 -56.13 4.00
C LEU A 496 15.96 -56.10 5.18
N SER A 497 15.60 -57.30 5.61
CA SER A 497 14.80 -57.69 6.77
C SER A 497 15.56 -57.55 8.09
N TYR A 498 14.87 -57.35 9.23
CA TYR A 498 15.04 -58.20 10.43
C TYR A 498 13.87 -58.05 11.44
N GLN A 499 13.55 -59.19 12.06
CA GLN A 499 12.47 -59.58 13.00
C GLN A 499 12.49 -58.81 14.34
N GLY A 500 11.53 -58.84 15.27
CA GLY A 500 10.29 -59.58 15.59
C GLY A 500 9.67 -58.86 16.82
N THR A 501 8.59 -59.20 17.52
CA THR A 501 7.88 -60.46 17.83
C THR A 501 6.62 -60.08 18.64
N SER A 502 5.50 -60.82 18.40
CA SER A 502 4.46 -61.32 19.35
C SER A 502 3.78 -60.35 20.34
N SER A 503 2.49 -60.40 20.70
CA SER A 503 1.48 -61.49 20.84
C SER A 503 0.18 -60.80 21.32
N SER A 504 -1.01 -60.98 20.74
CA SER A 504 -2.00 -62.07 20.92
C SER A 504 -3.30 -61.56 21.61
N PHE A 505 -4.40 -61.76 20.87
CA PHE A 505 -5.86 -61.77 21.14
C PHE A 505 -6.35 -62.39 22.48
N PRO A 506 -7.67 -62.41 22.87
CA PRO A 506 -8.88 -62.28 22.03
C PRO A 506 -10.12 -61.50 22.58
N GLN A 507 -11.05 -61.39 21.64
CA GLN A 507 -12.44 -60.93 21.59
C GLN A 507 -13.43 -61.83 22.36
N LEU A 508 -14.53 -61.28 22.91
CA LEU A 508 -15.86 -61.93 22.91
C LEU A 508 -17.03 -61.02 23.38
N GLN A 509 -18.16 -61.26 22.72
CA GLN A 509 -19.46 -60.57 22.72
C GLN A 509 -20.27 -60.71 24.02
N LEU A 510 -21.23 -59.79 24.25
CA LEU A 510 -22.67 -60.09 24.43
C LEU A 510 -23.49 -58.81 24.77
N GLN A 511 -24.56 -58.60 23.99
CA GLN A 511 -25.75 -57.76 24.26
C GLN A 511 -26.88 -58.69 24.76
N PRO A 512 -28.12 -58.22 25.04
CA PRO A 512 -28.62 -57.02 25.75
C PRO A 512 -29.80 -57.37 26.70
N GLU A 513 -30.23 -56.50 27.63
CA GLU A 513 -31.59 -56.59 28.19
C GLU A 513 -32.21 -55.22 28.50
N SER A 514 -33.53 -55.20 28.33
CA SER A 514 -34.45 -54.07 28.18
C SER A 514 -35.30 -53.80 29.43
N SER A 515 -35.70 -52.54 29.62
CA SER A 515 -37.00 -52.06 30.16
C SER A 515 -36.81 -50.56 30.49
N GLY A 516 -37.67 -49.60 30.21
CA GLY A 516 -39.05 -49.55 29.74
C GLY A 516 -39.65 -48.29 30.39
N GLU A 517 -40.18 -47.37 29.58
CA GLU A 517 -41.40 -46.56 29.84
C GLU A 517 -41.40 -45.25 29.03
N ALA A 518 -42.50 -45.06 28.32
CA ALA A 518 -42.77 -43.97 27.41
C ALA A 518 -43.71 -42.95 28.06
N VAL A 519 -43.50 -41.66 27.80
CA VAL A 519 -44.55 -40.63 27.82
C VAL A 519 -44.38 -39.75 26.59
N THR A 520 -45.47 -39.65 25.84
CA THR A 520 -45.62 -38.96 24.56
C THR A 520 -46.05 -37.50 24.74
N THR A 521 -45.58 -36.61 23.86
CA THR A 521 -46.39 -35.56 23.20
C THR A 521 -45.50 -34.85 22.16
N GLY A 522 -45.99 -34.73 20.92
CA GLY A 522 -45.16 -34.52 19.73
C GLY A 522 -45.21 -33.14 19.08
N CYS A 523 -44.41 -32.98 18.02
CA CYS A 523 -44.80 -32.42 16.72
C CYS A 523 -43.71 -32.69 15.68
N ASN A 524 -44.13 -32.99 14.44
CA ASN A 524 -43.35 -33.10 13.19
C ASN A 524 -42.37 -31.91 12.98
N SER A 525 -41.28 -31.96 12.19
CA SER A 525 -40.92 -32.69 10.97
C SER A 525 -39.40 -32.57 10.70
N ASN A 526 -38.87 -33.52 9.91
CA ASN A 526 -37.57 -33.49 9.21
C ASN A 526 -37.03 -32.09 8.85
N VAL A 527 -35.75 -31.86 9.15
CA VAL A 527 -34.87 -31.03 8.31
C VAL A 527 -33.64 -31.88 8.03
N ASP A 528 -33.64 -32.48 6.84
CA ASP A 528 -32.45 -33.06 6.22
C ASP A 528 -31.38 -31.96 6.14
N ASN A 529 -30.16 -32.29 6.56
CA ASN A 529 -28.98 -31.48 6.23
C ASN A 529 -28.82 -31.53 4.71
N GLU A 530 -29.33 -30.50 4.01
CA GLU A 530 -29.07 -30.30 2.59
C GLU A 530 -27.56 -30.17 2.36
N TRP A 531 -27.03 -31.20 1.70
CA TRP A 531 -25.71 -31.27 1.12
C TRP A 531 -25.57 -30.12 0.10
N ASN A 532 -24.91 -29.03 0.48
CA ASN A 532 -24.79 -27.86 -0.39
C ASN A 532 -23.64 -28.04 -1.40
N GLU A 533 -23.89 -28.83 -2.45
CA GLU A 533 -22.96 -29.10 -3.55
C GLU A 533 -22.45 -27.80 -4.21
N ALA A 534 -23.25 -26.73 -4.24
CA ALA A 534 -22.86 -25.45 -4.82
C ALA A 534 -21.72 -24.77 -4.05
N GLN A 535 -21.69 -24.90 -2.71
CA GLN A 535 -20.63 -24.35 -1.89
C GLN A 535 -19.32 -25.14 -2.06
N GLN A 536 -19.39 -26.47 -2.09
CA GLN A 536 -18.22 -27.32 -2.36
C GLN A 536 -17.69 -27.13 -3.77
N MET A 537 -18.56 -27.01 -4.78
CA MET A 537 -18.16 -26.74 -6.15
C MET A 537 -17.53 -25.35 -6.30
N ALA A 538 -18.01 -24.34 -5.57
CA ALA A 538 -17.38 -23.02 -5.54
C ALA A 538 -16.00 -23.06 -4.84
N GLU A 539 -15.87 -23.79 -3.73
CA GLU A 539 -14.60 -24.00 -3.02
C GLU A 539 -13.60 -24.78 -3.89
N LEU A 540 -14.03 -25.85 -4.56
CA LEU A 540 -13.25 -26.64 -5.52
C LEU A 540 -12.82 -25.83 -6.74
N THR A 541 -13.72 -25.01 -7.28
CA THR A 541 -13.40 -24.13 -8.42
C THR A 541 -12.39 -23.06 -8.01
N ASN A 542 -12.54 -22.49 -6.81
CA ASN A 542 -11.60 -21.52 -6.26
C ASN A 542 -10.24 -22.15 -5.92
N GLU A 543 -10.19 -23.37 -5.35
CA GLU A 543 -8.93 -24.10 -5.13
C GLU A 543 -8.26 -24.49 -6.46
N MET A 544 -9.04 -24.86 -7.49
CA MET A 544 -8.52 -25.15 -8.83
C MET A 544 -7.94 -23.90 -9.50
N ASP A 545 -8.61 -22.74 -9.43
CA ASP A 545 -8.11 -21.46 -9.97
C ASP A 545 -6.81 -21.02 -9.26
N LEU A 546 -6.75 -21.17 -7.93
CA LEU A 546 -5.54 -20.89 -7.13
C LEU A 546 -4.41 -21.91 -7.37
N SER A 547 -4.72 -23.14 -7.78
CA SER A 547 -3.71 -24.14 -8.12
C SER A 547 -2.97 -23.82 -9.43
N LEU A 548 -3.66 -23.16 -10.38
CA LEU A 548 -3.15 -22.72 -11.68
C LEU A 548 -2.35 -21.40 -11.59
N ASP A 549 -2.39 -20.72 -10.44
CA ASP A 549 -1.76 -19.41 -10.18
C ASP A 549 -0.24 -19.45 -9.97
N SER A 550 0.46 -20.56 -10.24
CA SER A 550 1.94 -20.58 -10.14
C SER A 550 2.59 -19.50 -11.01
N SER A 551 2.16 -19.37 -12.27
CA SER A 551 2.69 -18.35 -13.19
C SER A 551 2.37 -16.92 -12.74
N PHE A 552 1.21 -16.73 -12.09
CA PHE A 552 0.82 -15.46 -11.49
C PHE A 552 1.75 -15.11 -10.32
N ILE A 553 1.95 -16.02 -9.37
CA ILE A 553 2.83 -15.81 -8.20
C ILE A 553 4.28 -15.54 -8.66
N GLU A 554 4.79 -16.32 -9.62
CA GLU A 554 6.16 -16.20 -10.14
C GLU A 554 6.40 -14.84 -10.79
N ASN A 555 5.39 -14.28 -11.46
CA ASN A 555 5.45 -12.93 -12.02
C ASN A 555 5.59 -11.87 -10.91
N TRP A 556 4.86 -11.99 -9.80
CA TRP A 556 4.98 -11.07 -8.66
C TRP A 556 6.36 -11.13 -8.01
N PHE A 557 6.88 -12.34 -7.78
CA PHE A 557 8.25 -12.52 -7.26
C PHE A 557 9.28 -11.89 -8.20
N THR A 558 9.14 -12.13 -9.50
CA THR A 558 10.04 -11.57 -10.52
C THR A 558 9.97 -10.04 -10.56
N GLN A 559 8.78 -9.45 -10.47
CA GLN A 559 8.63 -7.99 -10.42
C GLN A 559 9.21 -7.36 -9.16
N ALA A 560 9.21 -8.08 -8.02
CA ALA A 560 9.89 -7.68 -6.80
C ALA A 560 11.41 -7.92 -6.84
N GLY A 561 11.92 -8.56 -7.89
CA GLY A 561 13.32 -8.98 -8.04
C GLY A 561 13.74 -10.11 -7.09
N LEU A 562 12.76 -10.83 -6.53
CA LEU A 562 12.97 -12.01 -5.68
C LEU A 562 13.16 -13.26 -6.54
N LEU A 563 13.93 -14.23 -6.03
CA LEU A 563 13.95 -15.59 -6.57
C LEU A 563 12.58 -16.27 -6.39
N PRO A 564 12.15 -17.18 -7.28
CA PRO A 564 10.96 -18.00 -7.09
C PRO A 564 10.86 -18.56 -5.67
N TRP A 565 9.64 -18.71 -5.17
CA TRP A 565 9.37 -19.03 -3.76
C TRP A 565 9.92 -20.41 -3.34
N ASP A 566 10.06 -21.32 -4.29
CA ASP A 566 10.57 -22.68 -4.15
C ASP A 566 12.10 -22.81 -4.36
N GLU A 567 12.75 -21.78 -4.91
CA GLU A 567 14.20 -21.74 -5.09
C GLU A 567 14.94 -21.25 -3.82
N PRO A 568 16.12 -21.82 -3.50
CA PRO A 568 16.95 -21.38 -2.38
C PRO A 568 17.57 -19.99 -2.63
N GLY A 569 17.87 -19.24 -1.56
CA GLY A 569 18.37 -17.86 -1.64
C GLY A 569 17.24 -16.82 -1.73
N ILE A 570 17.52 -15.53 -1.76
CA ILE A 570 16.50 -14.45 -1.67
C ILE A 570 16.28 -13.69 -2.99
N PHE A 571 17.34 -13.11 -3.57
CA PHE A 571 17.25 -12.25 -4.76
C PHE A 571 17.90 -12.90 -5.99
N LYS A 572 17.39 -12.54 -7.19
CA LYS A 572 17.89 -13.05 -8.48
C LYS A 572 19.24 -12.47 -8.89
N GLU A 573 19.45 -11.19 -8.55
CA GLU A 573 20.65 -10.43 -8.87
C GLU A 573 21.39 -10.06 -7.57
N PRO A 574 22.73 -9.90 -7.62
CA PRO A 574 23.49 -9.48 -6.45
C PRO A 574 22.98 -8.12 -5.96
N ARG A 575 22.55 -8.06 -4.68
CA ARG A 575 22.07 -6.81 -4.07
C ARG A 575 23.09 -6.16 -3.17
#